data_AF-A0A9E5VWK9-F1
#
_entry.id   AF-A0A9E5VWK9-F1
#
_cell.length_a   1.000
_cell.length_b   1.000
_cell.length_c   1.000
_cell.angle_alpha   90.00
_cell.angle_beta   90.00
_cell.angle_gamma   90.00
#
_symmetry.space_group_name_H-M   'P 1'
#
loop_
_entity.id
_entity.type
_entity.pdbx_description
1 polymer ?
#
loop_
_entity_poly.entity_id
_entity_poly.type
_entity_poly.pdbx_seq_one_letter_code
_entity_poly.pdbx_strand_id
1 'polypeptide(L)' 'MAKILVQPRESVKDALRRFKKLCDREGIVNRSKRVARFEKPSVQRRREKNERLKNIRKAQRAAR' A
#
# COMPACT_ATOMS: atom_id res chain seq x y z
N MET A 1 -2.18 -5.99 8.54
CA MET A 1 -1.05 -6.07 9.51
C MET A 1 -0.12 -7.15 9.01
N ALA A 2 1.07 -6.81 8.53
CA ALA A 2 1.96 -7.73 7.83
C ALA A 2 2.61 -8.72 8.81
N LYS A 3 2.29 -10.01 8.69
CA LYS A 3 2.92 -11.10 9.45
C LYS A 3 3.57 -12.08 8.46
N ILE A 4 4.80 -12.49 8.74
CA ILE A 4 5.52 -13.51 7.96
C ILE A 4 6.04 -14.57 8.92
N LEU A 5 5.77 -15.82 8.57
CA LEU A 5 6.41 -16.99 9.19
C LEU A 5 7.65 -17.33 8.35
N VAL A 6 8.82 -17.33 8.99
CA VAL A 6 10.10 -17.68 8.36
C VAL A 6 10.17 -19.20 8.20
N GLN A 7 10.41 -19.69 6.98
CA GLN A 7 10.57 -21.12 6.76
C GLN A 7 11.99 -21.60 7.12
N PRO A 8 12.18 -22.89 7.49
CA PRO A 8 13.46 -23.41 7.97
C PRO A 8 14.62 -23.34 6.96
N ARG A 9 14.33 -23.20 5.66
CA ARG A 9 15.33 -23.16 4.58
C ARG A 9 15.53 -21.76 3.98
N GLU A 10 14.94 -20.72 4.57
CA GLU A 10 15.12 -19.36 4.08
C GLU A 10 16.26 -18.63 4.80
N SER A 11 17.05 -17.89 4.01
CA SER A 11 17.97 -16.90 4.55
C SER A 11 17.20 -15.74 5.16
N VAL A 12 17.70 -15.19 6.27
CA VAL A 12 17.13 -14.02 6.95
C VAL A 12 16.93 -12.84 5.97
N LYS A 13 17.84 -12.67 5.00
CA LYS A 13 17.72 -11.63 3.97
C LYS A 13 16.48 -11.80 3.08
N ASP A 14 16.14 -13.01 2.70
CA ASP A 14 15.00 -13.28 1.82
C ASP A 14 13.67 -13.11 2.56
N ALA A 15 13.62 -13.51 3.84
CA ALA A 15 12.49 -13.24 4.71
C ALA A 15 12.23 -11.73 4.86
N LEU A 16 13.27 -10.92 5.06
CA LEU A 16 13.15 -9.45 5.14
C LEU A 16 12.69 -8.84 3.82
N ARG A 17 13.14 -9.36 2.68
CA ARG A 17 12.70 -8.88 1.36
C ARG A 17 11.21 -9.15 1.12
N ARG A 18 10.73 -10.33 1.51
CA ARG A 18 9.29 -10.65 1.47
C ARG A 18 8.49 -9.78 2.44
N PHE A 19 9.03 -9.52 3.63
CA PHE A 19 8.41 -8.64 4.62
C PHE A 19 8.23 -7.22 4.10
N LYS A 20 9.28 -6.65 3.50
CA LYS A 20 9.21 -5.34 2.86
C LYS A 20 8.14 -5.32 1.77
N LYS A 21 8.12 -6.32 0.89
CA LYS A 21 7.12 -6.42 -0.20
C LYS A 21 5.69 -6.55 0.34
N LEU A 22 5.50 -7.25 1.46
CA LEU A 22 4.20 -7.38 2.12
C LEU A 22 3.75 -6.06 2.75
N CYS A 23 4.64 -5.34 3.44
CA CYS A 23 4.37 -4.02 3.99
C CYS A 23 4.04 -2.98 2.91
N ASP A 24 4.73 -3.04 1.77
CA ASP A 24 4.48 -2.18 0.62
C ASP A 24 3.12 -2.51 -0.03
N ARG A 25 2.78 -3.79 -0.17
CA ARG A 25 1.49 -4.26 -0.71
C ARG A 25 0.31 -3.84 0.19
N GLU A 26 0.45 -4.01 1.49
CA GLU A 26 -0.55 -3.56 2.47
C GLU A 26 -0.64 -2.01 2.56
N GLY A 27 0.34 -1.29 2.00
CA GLY A 27 0.36 0.17 2.01
C GLY A 27 0.52 0.77 3.40
N ILE A 28 1.07 0.02 4.36
CA ILE A 28 1.23 0.42 5.77
C ILE A 28 2.02 1.73 5.87
N VAL A 29 3.08 1.86 5.08
CA VAL A 29 3.94 3.06 5.04
C VAL A 29 3.16 4.28 4.52
N ASN A 30 2.36 4.11 3.46
CA ASN A 30 1.55 5.20 2.91
C ASN A 30 0.44 5.62 3.86
N ARG A 31 -0.20 4.66 4.54
CA ARG A 31 -1.21 4.94 5.56
C ARG A 31 -0.59 5.71 6.72
N SER A 32 0.57 5.27 7.23
CA SER A 32 1.31 5.94 8.30
C SER A 32 1.62 7.41 7.97
N LYS A 33 2.17 7.67 6.77
CA LYS A 33 2.42 9.05 6.29
C LYS A 33 1.16 9.90 6.17
N ARG A 34 0.01 9.29 5.87
CA ARG A 34 -1.28 10.00 5.75
C ARG A 34 -1.85 10.38 7.12
N VAL A 35 -1.75 9.49 8.11
CA VAL A 35 -2.27 9.75 9.47
C VAL A 35 -1.31 10.54 10.35
N ALA A 36 -0.04 10.69 9.95
CA ALA A 36 0.97 11.44 10.68
C ALA A 36 0.61 12.92 10.92
N ARG A 37 -0.33 13.48 10.15
CA ARG A 37 -0.80 14.86 10.30
C ARG A 37 -2.31 14.93 10.08
N PHE A 38 -2.95 15.90 10.74
CA PHE A 38 -4.36 16.17 10.51
C PHE A 38 -4.59 16.60 9.06
N GLU A 39 -5.51 15.91 8.38
CA GLU A 39 -5.99 16.26 7.05
C GLU A 39 -7.46 16.68 7.17
N LYS A 40 -7.80 17.86 6.64
CA LYS A 40 -9.20 18.33 6.66
C LYS A 40 -10.10 17.33 5.91
N PRO A 41 -11.34 17.08 6.38
CA PRO A 41 -12.25 16.11 5.75
C PRO A 41 -12.52 16.37 4.26
N SER A 42 -12.51 17.63 3.83
CA SER A 42 -12.66 18.01 2.41
C SER A 42 -11.48 17.55 1.55
N VAL A 43 -10.27 17.63 2.08
CA VAL A 43 -9.04 17.20 1.39
C VAL A 43 -8.99 15.67 1.30
N GLN A 44 -9.40 14.98 2.37
CA GLN A 44 -9.55 13.53 2.37
C GLN A 44 -10.54 13.07 1.30
N ARG A 45 -11.75 13.64 1.26
CA ARG A 45 -12.77 13.33 0.23
C ARG A 45 -12.27 13.59 -1.20
N ARG A 46 -11.56 14.70 -1.41
CA ARG A 46 -10.96 15.03 -2.72
C ARG A 46 -9.91 14.00 -3.14
N ARG A 47 -9.08 13.53 -2.20
CA ARG A 47 -8.06 12.52 -2.44
C ARG A 47 -8.69 11.18 -2.83
N GLU A 48 -9.69 10.72 -2.08
CA GLU A 48 -10.40 9.46 -2.34
C GLU A 48 -11.07 9.46 -3.72
N LYS A 49 -11.73 10.56 -4.11
CA LYS A 49 -12.30 10.73 -5.45
C LYS A 49 -11.22 10.62 -6.54
N ASN A 50 -10.08 11.27 -6.34
CA ASN A 50 -8.97 11.24 -7.30
C ASN A 50 -8.33 9.84 -7.40
N GLU A 51 -8.17 9.13 -6.29
CA GLU A 51 -7.67 7.75 -6.27
C GLU A 51 -8.63 6.80 -7.02
N ARG A 52 -9.94 6.93 -6.80
CA ARG A 52 -10.96 6.15 -7.53
C ARG A 52 -10.87 6.39 -9.04
N LEU A 53 -10.82 7.66 -9.47
CA LEU A 53 -10.69 8.01 -10.89
C LEU A 53 -9.39 7.47 -11.51
N LYS A 54 -8.27 7.52 -10.77
CA LYS A 54 -7.00 6.94 -11.24
C LYS A 54 -7.11 5.42 -11.43
N ASN A 55 -7.77 4.71 -10.52
CA ASN A 55 -7.95 3.26 -10.62
C ASN A 55 -8.82 2.88 -11.83
N ILE A 56 -9.92 3.61 -12.06
CA ILE A 56 -10.78 3.42 -13.24
C ILE A 56 -9.99 3.65 -14.53
N ARG A 57 -9.21 4.75 -14.62
CA ARG A 57 -8.37 5.04 -15.80
C ARG A 57 -7.32 3.96 -16.04
N LYS A 58 -6.72 3.41 -14.98
CA LYS A 58 -5.76 2.28 -15.09
C LYS A 58 -6.44 1.02 -15.61
N ALA A 59 -7.62 0.67 -15.08
CA ALA A 59 -8.38 -0.48 -15.54
C ALA A 59 -8.78 -0.35 -17.02
N GLN A 60 -9.24 0.83 -17.44
CA GLN A 60 -9.56 1.12 -18.84
C GLN A 60 -8.34 0.99 -19.77
N ARG A 61 -7.15 1.43 -19.32
CA ARG A 61 -5.90 1.28 -20.08
C ARG A 61 -5.42 -0.16 -20.19
N ALA A 62 -5.71 -1.01 -19.20
CA ALA A 62 -5.33 -2.41 -19.21
C ALA A 62 -6.31 -3.28 -20.02
N ALA A 63 -7.55 -2.80 -20.21
CA ALA A 63 -8.57 -3.45 -21.04
C ALA A 63 -8.46 -3.09 -22.53
N ARG A 64 -7.68 -2.06 -22.86
CA ARG A 64 -7.32 -1.68 -24.23
C ARG A 64 -6.00 -2.33 -24.62
#